data_AF-A0A2P2HYW8-F1
#
_entry.id   AF-A0A2P2HYW8-F1
#
_cell.length_a   1.000
_cell.length_b   1.000
_cell.length_c   1.000
_cell.angle_alpha   90.00
_cell.angle_beta   90.00
_cell.angle_gamma   90.00
#
_symmetry.space_group_name_H-M   'P 1'
#
loop_
_entity.id
_entity.type
_entity.pdbx_description
1 polymer ?
#
loop_
_entity_poly.entity_id
_entity_poly.type
_entity_poly.pdbx_seq_one_letter_code
_entity_poly.pdbx_strand_id
1 'polypeptide(L)'
;AVTVAEVVRSMSLDESHRGVAADGSALATRTPQQPAKRFPAAASHKVITDESYSLTITVMLPQPHVTLAHWDSRAAVQAYLSPLLKQFEEVHMRVTVRCQHLYMTPLSGVKPVWDPEHQHYALPHHHLPLAINAIEAKLGSFVSTDAALHFIVYVPSVDQTPLRIHTPQQEPLPSNSFVVPRWGGVMIHNPPNRSEVGPDEDGVTRFPLDEHAIMTTILTQLHTLLPIPVLKARPGVSIAAPTSPELSQWQLDALTRARVTQYYDTTTTTLQSLHELVGEISNMVVSDEVGGWVWQSVEEWVACGEATQEGRLLEASRYCTTAHANAQAAFFHPSMLALLYFPDNQKYAIYVPLFLPVSIPVLLSFKMLFSLAKSYLKKPKRD
;
A
#
# COMPACT_ATOMS: atom_id res chain seq x y z
N ALA A 1 16.70 -17.80 23.58
CA ALA A 1 17.47 -18.17 22.39
C ALA A 1 16.79 -19.35 21.72
N VAL A 2 15.69 -19.06 21.01
CA VAL A 2 15.11 -19.98 20.04
C VAL A 2 16.18 -20.25 18.98
N THR A 3 16.44 -21.52 18.68
CA THR A 3 17.50 -21.84 17.72
C THR A 3 17.03 -21.50 16.31
N VAL A 4 17.95 -21.00 15.46
CA VAL A 4 17.66 -20.73 14.04
C VAL A 4 17.00 -21.94 13.36
N ALA A 5 17.40 -23.16 13.75
CA ALA A 5 16.82 -24.40 13.26
C ALA A 5 15.33 -24.59 13.62
N GLU A 6 14.88 -24.13 14.79
CA GLU A 6 13.46 -24.19 15.20
C GLU A 6 12.61 -23.19 14.42
N VAL A 7 13.12 -21.97 14.21
CA VAL A 7 12.45 -20.94 13.38
C VAL A 7 12.37 -21.41 11.92
N VAL A 8 13.47 -21.94 11.37
CA VAL A 8 13.48 -22.50 10.01
C VAL A 8 12.50 -23.66 9.89
N ARG A 9 12.37 -24.49 10.93
CA ARG A 9 11.41 -25.62 10.95
C ARG A 9 9.97 -25.15 11.00
N SER A 10 9.64 -24.10 11.76
CA SER A 10 8.26 -23.57 11.76
C SER A 10 7.88 -22.95 10.40
N MET A 11 8.85 -22.48 9.63
CA MET A 11 8.62 -21.90 8.29
C MET A 11 8.70 -22.92 7.16
N SER A 12 9.37 -24.05 7.42
CA SER A 12 9.44 -25.20 6.53
C SER A 12 8.06 -25.83 6.44
N LEU A 13 7.35 -25.52 5.36
CA LEU A 13 6.11 -26.19 4.99
C LEU A 13 6.39 -27.69 4.81
N ASP A 14 6.11 -28.50 5.84
CA ASP A 14 6.14 -29.96 5.73
C ASP A 14 5.26 -30.39 4.54
N GLU A 15 5.66 -31.45 3.84
CA GLU A 15 4.94 -31.96 2.66
C GLU A 15 3.48 -32.33 2.94
N SER A 16 3.08 -32.46 4.22
CA SER A 16 1.69 -32.59 4.66
C SER A 16 0.86 -31.30 4.48
N HIS A 17 1.44 -30.12 4.65
CA HIS A 17 0.76 -28.82 4.43
C HIS A 17 0.81 -28.38 2.96
N ARG A 18 1.70 -28.96 2.14
CA ARG A 18 1.52 -28.97 0.68
C ARG A 18 0.22 -29.67 0.27
N GLY A 19 -0.33 -30.59 1.08
CA GLY A 19 -1.66 -31.16 0.88
C GLY A 19 -2.79 -30.13 0.94
N VAL A 20 -2.67 -29.09 1.78
CA VAL A 20 -3.67 -28.01 1.90
C VAL A 20 -3.54 -27.01 0.73
N ALA A 21 -2.32 -26.73 0.28
CA ALA A 21 -2.07 -26.00 -0.97
C ALA A 21 -2.42 -26.82 -2.23
N ALA A 22 -2.33 -28.15 -2.15
CA ALA A 22 -2.70 -29.09 -3.22
C ALA A 22 -4.20 -29.43 -3.22
N ASP A 23 -4.94 -29.26 -2.12
CA ASP A 23 -6.40 -29.37 -2.11
C ASP A 23 -7.08 -28.10 -2.66
N GLY A 24 -6.37 -26.97 -2.67
CA GLY A 24 -6.68 -25.87 -3.60
C GLY A 24 -6.47 -26.25 -5.09
N SER A 25 -5.69 -27.31 -5.35
CA SER A 25 -5.50 -27.93 -6.67
C SER A 25 -6.41 -29.15 -6.91
N ALA A 26 -7.07 -29.71 -5.89
CA ALA A 26 -8.04 -30.80 -6.02
C ALA A 26 -9.39 -30.37 -6.63
N LEU A 27 -9.57 -29.07 -6.87
CA LEU A 27 -10.59 -28.52 -7.79
C LEU A 27 -10.16 -28.55 -9.27
N ALA A 28 -8.96 -29.04 -9.62
CA ALA A 28 -8.37 -28.95 -10.95
C ALA A 28 -8.02 -30.29 -11.63
N THR A 29 -8.67 -31.40 -11.27
CA THR A 29 -8.51 -32.70 -11.97
C THR A 29 -9.84 -33.23 -12.52
N ARG A 30 -10.40 -32.50 -13.49
CA ARG A 30 -11.20 -33.09 -14.56
C ARG A 30 -10.72 -32.54 -15.90
N THR A 31 -10.43 -33.49 -16.80
CA THR A 31 -10.08 -33.46 -18.24
C THR A 31 -10.17 -32.10 -18.99
N PRO A 32 -9.28 -31.85 -19.97
CA PRO A 32 -9.04 -30.53 -20.55
C PRO A 32 -10.16 -30.13 -21.52
N GLN A 33 -11.18 -29.46 -21.00
CA GLN A 33 -12.15 -28.72 -21.81
C GLN A 33 -12.34 -27.32 -21.20
N GLN A 34 -11.76 -26.34 -21.90
CA GLN A 34 -11.91 -24.89 -21.73
C GLN A 34 -11.52 -24.31 -20.35
N PRO A 35 -10.66 -23.28 -20.29
CA PRO A 35 -10.27 -22.68 -19.02
C PRO A 35 -11.49 -22.03 -18.37
N ALA A 36 -12.03 -22.69 -17.34
CA ALA A 36 -12.93 -22.06 -16.38
C ALA A 36 -12.17 -20.87 -15.78
N LYS A 37 -12.73 -19.67 -15.97
CA LYS A 37 -12.14 -18.41 -15.57
C LYS A 37 -11.70 -18.49 -14.10
N ARG A 38 -10.37 -18.55 -13.88
CA ARG A 38 -9.73 -18.11 -12.63
C ARG A 38 -10.46 -16.84 -12.18
N PHE A 39 -10.82 -16.75 -10.90
CA PHE A 39 -11.20 -15.47 -10.32
C PHE A 39 -10.16 -14.44 -10.77
N PRO A 40 -10.58 -13.28 -11.29
CA PRO A 40 -9.63 -12.35 -11.87
C PRO A 40 -8.61 -12.01 -10.80
N ALA A 41 -7.32 -12.24 -11.10
CA ALA A 41 -6.23 -11.63 -10.36
C ALA A 41 -6.62 -10.18 -10.05
N ALA A 42 -6.40 -9.72 -8.81
CA ALA A 42 -6.74 -8.37 -8.41
C ALA A 42 -6.36 -7.42 -9.54
N ALA A 43 -7.38 -6.79 -10.15
CA ALA A 43 -7.17 -5.97 -11.34
C ALA A 43 -6.02 -5.01 -11.07
N SER A 44 -5.08 -4.88 -12.02
CA SER A 44 -3.82 -4.12 -11.95
C SER A 44 -3.95 -2.64 -11.52
N HIS A 45 -5.18 -2.18 -11.25
CA HIS A 45 -5.55 -0.82 -10.91
C HIS A 45 -6.16 -0.67 -9.50
N LYS A 46 -6.30 -1.76 -8.74
CA LYS A 46 -6.86 -1.75 -7.37
C LYS A 46 -5.80 -1.34 -6.34
N VAL A 47 -6.24 -0.70 -5.26
CA VAL A 47 -5.39 -0.28 -4.15
C VAL A 47 -4.75 -1.51 -3.49
N ILE A 48 -3.50 -1.37 -3.05
CA ILE A 48 -2.80 -2.42 -2.32
C ILE A 48 -3.57 -2.70 -1.03
N THR A 49 -3.86 -3.96 -0.73
CA THR A 49 -4.45 -4.32 0.55
C THR A 49 -3.45 -4.08 1.68
N ASP A 50 -3.83 -3.23 2.64
CA ASP A 50 -3.05 -2.85 3.82
C ASP A 50 -3.96 -2.84 5.05
N GLU A 51 -3.36 -2.96 6.24
CA GLU A 51 -4.08 -3.04 7.51
C GLU A 51 -4.69 -1.68 7.87
N SER A 52 -3.91 -0.63 7.64
CA SER A 52 -4.25 0.76 7.88
C SER A 52 -4.19 1.58 6.59
N TYR A 53 -5.23 2.38 6.38
CA TYR A 53 -5.30 3.35 5.30
C TYR A 53 -5.41 4.76 5.85
N SER A 54 -4.73 5.69 5.20
CA SER A 54 -4.89 7.12 5.45
C SER A 54 -5.62 7.78 4.28
N LEU A 55 -6.90 8.09 4.45
CA LEU A 55 -7.71 8.81 3.48
C LEU A 55 -7.57 10.31 3.71
N THR A 56 -7.01 11.04 2.73
CA THR A 56 -6.81 12.48 2.83
C THR A 56 -7.68 13.22 1.82
N ILE A 57 -8.61 14.05 2.31
CA ILE A 57 -9.42 14.93 1.47
C ILE A 57 -8.79 16.33 1.47
N THR A 58 -8.46 16.83 0.29
CA THR A 58 -7.71 18.07 0.08
C THR A 58 -8.52 19.03 -0.74
N VAL A 59 -8.85 20.20 -0.19
CA VAL A 59 -9.39 21.32 -0.98
C VAL A 59 -8.24 22.18 -1.46
N MET A 60 -8.09 22.33 -2.77
CA MET A 60 -7.03 23.11 -3.39
C MET A 60 -7.56 24.41 -3.97
N LEU A 61 -7.00 25.52 -3.49
CA LEU A 61 -7.40 26.88 -3.82
C LEU A 61 -6.19 27.68 -4.32
N PRO A 62 -6.08 27.96 -5.63
CA PRO A 62 -4.98 28.75 -6.20
C PRO A 62 -4.99 30.22 -5.78
N GLN A 63 -6.16 30.84 -5.66
CA GLN A 63 -6.33 32.28 -5.44
C GLN A 63 -7.29 32.57 -4.28
N PRO A 64 -6.92 32.26 -3.03
CA PRO A 64 -7.77 32.49 -1.84
C PRO A 64 -8.12 33.98 -1.61
N HIS A 65 -7.35 34.89 -2.20
CA HIS A 65 -7.59 36.33 -2.15
C HIS A 65 -8.70 36.79 -3.10
N VAL A 66 -9.16 35.93 -4.02
CA VAL A 66 -10.26 36.24 -4.95
C VAL A 66 -11.45 35.33 -4.69
N THR A 67 -11.22 34.03 -4.55
CA THR A 67 -12.26 33.03 -4.33
C THR A 67 -11.95 32.21 -3.09
N LEU A 68 -12.91 32.12 -2.17
CA LEU A 68 -12.77 31.35 -0.95
C LEU A 68 -13.93 30.37 -0.83
N ALA A 69 -13.61 29.09 -0.96
CA ALA A 69 -14.57 28.00 -0.82
C ALA A 69 -14.78 27.70 0.66
N HIS A 70 -16.04 27.72 1.11
CA HIS A 70 -16.42 27.29 2.45
C HIS A 70 -16.90 25.83 2.41
N TRP A 71 -16.35 24.99 3.29
CA TRP A 71 -16.73 23.58 3.38
C TRP A 71 -16.63 23.07 4.81
N ASP A 72 -17.76 22.58 5.34
CA ASP A 72 -17.76 21.85 6.61
C ASP A 72 -17.36 20.39 6.40
N SER A 73 -16.04 20.18 6.30
CA SER A 73 -15.47 18.85 6.15
C SER A 73 -15.87 17.88 7.26
N ARG A 74 -16.11 18.35 8.50
CA ARG A 74 -16.47 17.48 9.62
C ARG A 74 -17.89 16.95 9.47
N ALA A 75 -18.84 17.84 9.20
CA ALA A 75 -20.23 17.45 8.97
C ALA A 75 -20.35 16.51 7.76
N ALA A 76 -19.66 16.82 6.67
CA ALA A 76 -19.66 15.98 5.46
C ALA A 76 -19.08 14.58 5.71
N VAL A 77 -17.94 14.47 6.40
CA VAL A 77 -17.35 13.16 6.76
C VAL A 77 -18.29 12.38 7.67
N GLN A 78 -18.91 13.04 8.65
CA GLN A 78 -19.83 12.38 9.59
C GLN A 78 -21.10 11.87 8.91
N ALA A 79 -21.65 12.64 7.97
CA ALA A 79 -22.87 12.27 7.26
C ALA A 79 -22.65 11.17 6.21
N TYR A 80 -21.56 11.25 5.44
CA TYR A 80 -21.36 10.38 4.27
C TYR A 80 -20.34 9.25 4.48
N LEU A 81 -19.24 9.48 5.21
CA LEU A 81 -18.19 8.47 5.35
C LEU A 81 -18.32 7.64 6.62
N SER A 82 -18.79 8.21 7.74
CA SER A 82 -18.88 7.46 9.01
C SER A 82 -19.66 6.14 8.93
N PRO A 83 -20.78 6.01 8.21
CA PRO A 83 -21.45 4.71 8.06
C PRO A 83 -20.56 3.66 7.40
N LEU A 84 -19.86 4.04 6.33
CA LEU A 84 -18.93 3.18 5.61
C LEU A 84 -17.70 2.81 6.45
N LEU A 85 -17.15 3.78 7.20
CA LEU A 85 -16.00 3.54 8.09
C LEU A 85 -16.32 2.52 9.19
N LYS A 86 -17.54 2.52 9.72
CA LYS A 86 -17.98 1.51 10.70
C LYS A 86 -18.00 0.10 10.10
N GLN A 87 -18.51 -0.05 8.88
CA GLN A 87 -18.48 -1.35 8.18
C GLN A 87 -17.05 -1.82 7.91
N PHE A 88 -16.14 -0.88 7.67
CA PHE A 88 -14.72 -1.18 7.49
C PHE A 88 -14.06 -1.66 8.78
N GLU A 89 -14.40 -1.06 9.93
CA GLU A 89 -13.94 -1.53 11.24
C GLU A 89 -14.41 -2.96 11.53
N GLU A 90 -15.67 -3.30 11.18
CA GLU A 90 -16.20 -4.67 11.33
C GLU A 90 -15.37 -5.73 10.59
N VAL A 91 -14.77 -5.37 9.46
CA VAL A 91 -13.91 -6.28 8.67
C VAL A 91 -12.41 -6.06 8.93
N HIS A 92 -12.06 -5.49 10.08
CA HIS A 92 -10.68 -5.22 10.49
C HIS A 92 -9.91 -4.38 9.46
N MET A 93 -10.55 -3.37 8.87
CA MET A 93 -9.91 -2.37 8.02
C MET A 93 -9.87 -1.03 8.75
N ARG A 94 -8.68 -0.62 9.18
CA ARG A 94 -8.52 0.66 9.89
C ARG A 94 -8.35 1.78 8.87
N VAL A 95 -9.25 2.76 8.88
CA VAL A 95 -9.19 3.89 7.95
C VAL A 95 -9.19 5.19 8.75
N THR A 96 -8.10 5.93 8.64
CA THR A 96 -7.98 7.27 9.24
C THR A 96 -8.32 8.32 8.19
N VAL A 97 -9.29 9.19 8.48
CA VAL A 97 -9.66 10.30 7.58
C VAL A 97 -8.99 11.59 8.03
N ARG A 98 -8.36 12.28 7.08
CA ARG A 98 -7.73 13.59 7.27
C ARG A 98 -8.31 14.57 6.27
N CYS A 99 -8.61 15.78 6.71
CA CYS A 99 -9.08 16.86 5.84
C CYS A 99 -8.07 18.01 5.88
N GLN A 100 -7.71 18.54 4.72
CA GLN A 100 -6.73 19.61 4.60
C GLN A 100 -7.15 20.64 3.52
N HIS A 101 -6.69 21.88 3.71
CA HIS A 101 -6.87 22.95 2.74
C HIS A 101 -5.49 23.41 2.28
N LEU A 102 -5.27 23.40 0.96
CA LEU A 102 -4.03 23.88 0.35
C LEU A 102 -4.32 25.17 -0.42
N TYR A 103 -3.73 26.25 0.07
CA TYR A 103 -3.84 27.57 -0.52
C TYR A 103 -2.66 27.85 -1.46
N MET A 104 -2.83 28.83 -2.36
CA MET A 104 -1.79 29.30 -3.29
C MET A 104 -1.18 28.17 -4.15
N THR A 105 -2.00 27.17 -4.48
CA THR A 105 -1.54 25.97 -5.19
C THR A 105 -2.27 25.82 -6.53
N PRO A 106 -1.76 26.44 -7.61
CA PRO A 106 -2.31 26.23 -8.95
C PRO A 106 -1.97 24.83 -9.47
N LEU A 107 -2.85 24.30 -10.33
CA LEU A 107 -2.58 23.06 -11.04
C LEU A 107 -1.33 23.24 -11.91
N SER A 108 -0.27 22.51 -11.59
CA SER A 108 1.03 22.63 -12.25
C SER A 108 1.25 21.44 -13.19
N GLY A 109 1.89 21.66 -14.34
CA GLY A 109 2.20 20.59 -15.30
C GLY A 109 1.14 20.35 -16.38
N VAL A 110 -0.05 20.96 -16.27
CA VAL A 110 -1.10 20.89 -17.31
C VAL A 110 -1.61 22.29 -17.59
N LYS A 111 -1.61 22.69 -18.87
CA LYS A 111 -2.20 23.95 -19.31
C LYS A 111 -3.58 23.69 -19.89
N PRO A 112 -4.65 24.29 -19.34
CA PRO A 112 -5.95 24.21 -19.95
C PRO A 112 -5.95 24.93 -21.30
N VAL A 113 -6.71 24.40 -22.25
CA VAL A 113 -6.90 25.00 -23.59
C VAL A 113 -8.30 25.58 -23.65
N TRP A 114 -8.44 26.83 -24.10
CA TRP A 114 -9.75 27.43 -24.29
C TRP A 114 -10.49 26.74 -25.44
N ASP A 115 -11.68 26.22 -25.15
CA ASP A 115 -12.58 25.66 -26.16
C ASP A 115 -13.66 26.71 -26.52
N PRO A 116 -13.61 27.29 -27.73
CA PRO A 116 -14.58 28.30 -28.17
C PRO A 116 -15.98 27.73 -28.42
N GLU A 117 -16.12 26.43 -28.72
CA GLU A 117 -17.43 25.83 -29.01
C GLU A 117 -18.27 25.70 -27.75
N HIS A 118 -17.64 25.26 -26.65
CA HIS A 118 -18.32 25.02 -25.39
C HIS A 118 -18.11 26.11 -24.33
N GLN A 119 -17.42 27.20 -24.68
CA GLN A 119 -17.16 28.39 -23.82
C GLN A 119 -16.56 28.04 -22.46
N HIS A 120 -15.61 27.09 -22.44
CA HIS A 120 -14.93 26.69 -21.22
C HIS A 120 -13.48 26.27 -21.49
N TYR A 121 -12.68 26.25 -20.42
CA TYR A 121 -11.34 25.70 -20.45
C TYR A 121 -11.40 24.18 -20.43
N ALA A 122 -10.89 23.56 -21.48
CA ALA A 122 -10.79 22.14 -21.65
C ALA A 122 -9.47 21.62 -21.08
N LEU A 123 -9.56 20.57 -20.26
CA LEU A 123 -8.41 19.87 -19.75
C LEU A 123 -8.40 18.42 -20.25
N PRO A 124 -7.44 18.04 -21.10
CA PRO A 124 -7.46 16.74 -21.73
C PRO A 124 -7.14 15.61 -20.74
N HIS A 125 -7.91 14.52 -20.81
CA HIS A 125 -7.79 13.39 -19.88
C HIS A 125 -6.37 12.78 -19.80
N HIS A 126 -5.63 12.74 -20.91
CA HIS A 126 -4.31 12.12 -20.97
C HIS A 126 -3.21 12.91 -20.24
N HIS A 127 -3.41 14.20 -19.99
CA HIS A 127 -2.45 15.03 -19.24
C HIS A 127 -2.70 15.04 -17.73
N LEU A 128 -3.85 14.54 -17.27
CA LEU A 128 -4.24 14.55 -15.87
C LEU A 128 -3.27 13.84 -14.93
N PRO A 129 -2.68 12.67 -15.27
CA PRO A 129 -1.71 12.03 -14.41
C PRO A 129 -0.45 12.88 -14.17
N LEU A 130 -0.06 13.73 -15.13
CA LEU A 130 1.12 14.58 -15.00
C LEU A 130 0.95 15.68 -13.95
N ALA A 131 -0.29 16.11 -13.70
CA ALA A 131 -0.58 17.10 -12.66
C ALA A 131 -0.30 16.57 -11.25
N ILE A 132 -0.38 15.26 -11.06
CA ILE A 132 -0.28 14.60 -9.75
C ILE A 132 1.10 14.80 -9.15
N ASN A 133 2.16 14.63 -9.93
CA ASN A 133 3.54 14.71 -9.45
C ASN A 133 3.82 16.06 -8.74
N ALA A 134 3.28 17.15 -9.27
CA ALA A 134 3.45 18.47 -8.69
C ALA A 134 2.59 18.68 -7.42
N ILE A 135 1.47 17.98 -7.31
CA ILE A 135 0.60 18.02 -6.15
C ILE A 135 1.15 17.12 -5.03
N GLU A 136 1.65 15.94 -5.37
CA GLU A 136 2.21 14.96 -4.43
C GLU A 136 3.33 15.55 -3.59
N ALA A 137 4.23 16.34 -4.19
CA ALA A 137 5.28 17.05 -3.47
C ALA A 137 4.75 18.05 -2.42
N LYS A 138 3.50 18.49 -2.54
CA LYS A 138 2.83 19.44 -1.63
C LYS A 138 1.86 18.75 -0.67
N LEU A 139 1.49 17.50 -0.95
CA LEU A 139 0.72 16.67 -0.03
C LEU A 139 1.66 16.23 1.09
N GLY A 140 1.27 16.44 2.35
CA GLY A 140 2.03 15.99 3.52
C GLY A 140 1.99 14.47 3.71
N SER A 141 2.12 13.69 2.64
CA SER A 141 2.01 12.22 2.63
C SER A 141 3.15 11.53 3.40
N PHE A 142 4.26 12.22 3.68
CA PHE A 142 5.42 11.70 4.40
C PHE A 142 5.20 11.46 5.91
N VAL A 143 4.01 11.75 6.44
CA VAL A 143 3.75 11.72 7.90
C VAL A 143 3.34 10.32 8.39
N SER A 144 3.00 9.39 7.50
CA SER A 144 2.65 8.00 7.87
C SER A 144 3.29 6.99 6.92
N THR A 145 3.52 5.78 7.41
CA THR A 145 3.89 4.61 6.60
C THR A 145 2.68 3.89 6.00
N ASP A 146 1.47 4.25 6.42
CA ASP A 146 0.22 3.65 5.94
C ASP A 146 -0.04 3.94 4.46
N ALA A 147 -0.70 3.00 3.77
CA ALA A 147 -1.22 3.23 2.42
C ALA A 147 -2.14 4.47 2.37
N ALA A 148 -1.71 5.51 1.64
CA ALA A 148 -2.44 6.76 1.55
C ALA A 148 -3.33 6.82 0.30
N LEU A 149 -4.56 7.29 0.47
CA LEU A 149 -5.50 7.60 -0.61
C LEU A 149 -5.81 9.10 -0.61
N HIS A 150 -5.61 9.75 -1.75
CA HIS A 150 -5.72 11.20 -1.89
C HIS A 150 -6.95 11.59 -2.71
N PHE A 151 -7.88 12.30 -2.09
CA PHE A 151 -9.04 12.87 -2.76
C PHE A 151 -8.90 14.38 -2.83
N ILE A 152 -8.84 14.92 -4.05
CA ILE A 152 -8.60 16.35 -4.26
C ILE A 152 -9.84 17.00 -4.85
N VAL A 153 -10.28 18.07 -4.21
CA VAL A 153 -11.27 19.00 -4.75
C VAL A 153 -10.51 20.24 -5.21
N TYR A 154 -10.35 20.37 -6.52
CA TYR A 154 -9.67 21.51 -7.14
C TYR A 154 -10.69 22.57 -7.55
N VAL A 155 -10.49 23.79 -7.03
CA VAL A 155 -11.24 24.97 -7.47
C VAL A 155 -10.34 25.78 -8.41
N PRO A 156 -10.69 25.95 -9.69
CA PRO A 156 -9.83 26.66 -10.66
C PRO A 156 -9.68 28.15 -10.32
N SER A 157 -8.61 28.75 -10.83
CA SER A 157 -8.43 30.20 -10.78
C SER A 157 -9.47 30.91 -11.65
N VAL A 158 -9.72 32.20 -11.37
CA VAL A 158 -10.72 32.98 -12.13
C VAL A 158 -10.38 33.03 -13.62
N ASP A 159 -9.09 33.12 -13.96
CA ASP A 159 -8.62 33.16 -15.35
C ASP A 159 -8.87 31.86 -16.11
N GLN A 160 -9.07 30.75 -15.41
CA GLN A 160 -9.24 29.39 -15.95
C GLN A 160 -10.63 28.82 -15.69
N THR A 161 -11.57 29.65 -15.25
CA THR A 161 -12.95 29.25 -14.95
C THR A 161 -13.86 29.57 -16.15
N PRO A 162 -14.80 28.67 -16.54
CA PRO A 162 -15.01 27.32 -16.03
C PRO A 162 -14.03 26.30 -16.61
N LEU A 163 -13.55 25.37 -15.80
CA LEU A 163 -12.64 24.30 -16.16
C LEU A 163 -13.39 22.95 -16.23
N ARG A 164 -13.28 22.25 -17.37
CA ARG A 164 -13.87 20.92 -17.55
C ARG A 164 -12.89 19.91 -18.12
N ILE A 165 -12.99 18.68 -17.65
CA ILE A 165 -12.23 17.55 -18.18
C ILE A 165 -12.87 17.06 -19.48
N HIS A 166 -12.06 16.87 -20.52
CA HIS A 166 -12.51 16.33 -21.80
C HIS A 166 -12.11 14.86 -21.96
N THR A 167 -13.02 14.07 -22.51
CA THR A 167 -12.76 12.69 -22.95
C THR A 167 -11.81 12.68 -24.16
N PRO A 168 -11.24 11.51 -24.53
CA PRO A 168 -10.47 11.39 -25.78
C PRO A 168 -11.24 11.83 -27.04
N GLN A 169 -12.57 11.84 -26.97
CA GLN A 169 -13.48 12.31 -28.02
C GLN A 169 -13.75 13.82 -27.98
N GLN A 170 -13.04 14.59 -27.15
CA GLN A 170 -13.23 16.04 -26.95
C GLN A 170 -14.61 16.43 -26.40
N GLU A 171 -15.29 15.52 -25.71
CA GLU A 171 -16.56 15.83 -25.05
C GLU A 171 -16.35 16.12 -23.56
N PRO A 172 -17.11 17.05 -22.97
CA PRO A 172 -17.00 17.36 -21.55
C PRO A 172 -17.49 16.18 -20.69
N LEU A 173 -16.67 15.77 -19.74
CA LEU A 173 -16.99 14.71 -18.80
C LEU A 173 -18.04 15.19 -17.78
N PRO A 174 -19.19 14.50 -17.64
CA PRO A 174 -20.29 14.97 -16.79
C PRO A 174 -19.93 15.01 -15.30
N SER A 175 -19.07 14.10 -14.84
CA SER A 175 -18.63 14.03 -13.44
C SER A 175 -17.52 15.03 -13.08
N ASN A 176 -16.92 15.69 -14.07
CA ASN A 176 -15.76 16.56 -13.96
C ASN A 176 -14.67 16.05 -12.98
N SER A 177 -14.45 14.74 -12.98
CA SER A 177 -13.58 14.06 -12.04
C SER A 177 -12.93 12.82 -12.65
N PHE A 178 -11.78 12.42 -12.12
CA PHE A 178 -11.04 11.25 -12.58
C PHE A 178 -10.38 10.51 -11.41
N VAL A 179 -10.10 9.23 -11.62
CA VAL A 179 -9.45 8.34 -10.65
C VAL A 179 -8.06 8.01 -11.15
N VAL A 180 -7.12 7.96 -10.21
CA VAL A 180 -5.74 7.55 -10.44
C VAL A 180 -5.54 6.24 -9.69
N PRO A 181 -5.31 5.13 -10.41
CA PRO A 181 -5.12 3.83 -9.80
C PRO A 181 -4.09 3.86 -8.67
N ARG A 182 -4.42 3.24 -7.52
CA ARG A 182 -3.57 3.14 -6.32
C ARG A 182 -3.22 4.45 -5.61
N TRP A 183 -3.64 5.60 -6.13
CA TRP A 183 -3.32 6.91 -5.54
C TRP A 183 -4.56 7.61 -4.98
N GLY A 184 -5.67 7.63 -5.72
CA GLY A 184 -6.86 8.34 -5.28
C GLY A 184 -7.66 8.94 -6.42
N GLY A 185 -8.25 10.11 -6.21
CA GLY A 185 -9.09 10.77 -7.21
C GLY A 185 -9.07 12.28 -7.10
N VAL A 186 -9.42 12.93 -8.20
CA VAL A 186 -9.45 14.39 -8.29
C VAL A 186 -10.78 14.80 -8.91
N MET A 187 -11.39 15.82 -8.35
CA MET A 187 -12.63 16.45 -8.81
C MET A 187 -12.38 17.93 -9.02
N ILE A 188 -12.87 18.46 -10.13
CA ILE A 188 -12.83 19.90 -10.42
C ILE A 188 -14.19 20.50 -10.10
N HIS A 189 -14.23 21.39 -9.12
CA HIS A 189 -15.44 22.11 -8.71
C HIS A 189 -15.33 23.57 -9.16
N ASN A 190 -16.14 23.97 -10.14
CA ASN A 190 -16.12 25.32 -10.68
C ASN A 190 -16.85 26.28 -9.73
N PRO A 191 -16.25 27.42 -9.37
CA PRO A 191 -16.94 28.44 -8.59
C PRO A 191 -18.11 29.04 -9.38
N PRO A 192 -19.15 29.56 -8.70
CA PRO A 192 -20.23 30.28 -9.36
C PRO A 192 -19.70 31.53 -10.07
N ASN A 193 -20.42 31.98 -11.10
CA ASN A 193 -20.02 33.17 -11.85
C ASN A 193 -19.93 34.39 -10.91
N ARG A 194 -18.81 35.11 -10.97
CA ARG A 194 -18.60 36.31 -10.12
C ARG A 194 -19.68 37.37 -10.30
N SER A 195 -20.24 37.47 -11.50
CA SER A 195 -21.34 38.37 -11.83
C SER A 195 -22.66 38.02 -11.12
N GLU A 196 -22.83 36.77 -10.68
CA GLU A 196 -24.05 36.29 -10.04
C GLU A 196 -24.00 36.42 -8.52
N VAL A 197 -22.85 36.16 -7.89
CA VAL A 197 -22.70 36.17 -6.42
C VAL A 197 -22.23 37.53 -5.89
N GLY A 198 -21.53 38.32 -6.72
CA GLY A 198 -20.88 39.55 -6.28
C GLY A 198 -19.70 39.28 -5.32
N PRO A 199 -18.67 40.13 -5.30
CA PRO A 199 -17.67 40.06 -4.24
C PRO A 199 -18.24 40.58 -2.90
N ASP A 200 -17.80 40.03 -1.79
CA ASP A 200 -18.09 40.58 -0.45
C ASP A 200 -17.42 41.97 -0.27
N GLU A 201 -17.66 42.62 0.88
CA GLU A 201 -17.09 43.92 1.23
C GLU A 201 -15.55 43.99 1.08
N ASP A 202 -14.86 42.85 1.27
CA ASP A 202 -13.41 42.72 1.13
C ASP A 202 -12.92 42.46 -0.32
N GLY A 203 -13.82 42.36 -1.30
CA GLY A 203 -13.50 42.02 -2.69
C GLY A 203 -13.39 40.51 -2.99
N VAL A 204 -13.50 39.65 -1.96
CA VAL A 204 -13.41 38.19 -2.04
C VAL A 204 -14.80 37.58 -2.29
N THR A 205 -14.89 36.64 -3.24
CA THR A 205 -16.12 35.88 -3.47
C THR A 205 -16.10 34.61 -2.63
N ARG A 206 -16.96 34.56 -1.60
CA ARG A 206 -17.14 33.39 -0.74
C ARG A 206 -18.31 32.54 -1.27
N PHE A 207 -18.12 31.23 -1.39
CA PHE A 207 -19.19 30.33 -1.83
C PHE A 207 -19.12 28.98 -1.12
N PRO A 208 -20.27 28.35 -0.83
CA PRO A 208 -20.30 27.00 -0.25
C PRO A 208 -19.95 25.97 -1.32
N LEU A 209 -19.13 24.98 -0.97
CA LEU A 209 -18.94 23.80 -1.80
C LEU A 209 -20.18 22.90 -1.74
N ASP A 210 -20.53 22.29 -2.87
CA ASP A 210 -21.56 21.26 -2.92
C ASP A 210 -21.05 19.97 -2.26
N GLU A 211 -21.39 19.83 -0.97
CA GLU A 211 -21.04 18.67 -0.15
C GLU A 211 -21.55 17.36 -0.76
N HIS A 212 -22.77 17.36 -1.30
CA HIS A 212 -23.37 16.16 -1.84
C HIS A 212 -22.63 15.68 -3.09
N ALA A 213 -22.33 16.58 -4.01
CA ALA A 213 -21.59 16.25 -5.22
C ALA A 213 -20.16 15.78 -4.91
N ILE A 214 -19.47 16.46 -3.98
CA ILE A 214 -18.10 16.10 -3.57
C ILE A 214 -18.08 14.72 -2.92
N MET A 215 -18.93 14.50 -1.90
CA MET A 215 -18.91 13.25 -1.15
C MET A 215 -19.38 12.07 -1.99
N THR A 216 -20.37 12.26 -2.86
CA THR A 216 -20.80 11.22 -3.82
C THR A 216 -19.68 10.85 -4.79
N THR A 217 -18.93 11.85 -5.27
CA THR A 217 -17.76 11.62 -6.13
C THR A 217 -16.69 10.83 -5.36
N ILE A 218 -16.33 11.25 -4.15
CA ILE A 218 -15.33 10.56 -3.32
C ILE A 218 -15.74 9.10 -3.05
N LEU A 219 -17.00 8.85 -2.66
CA LEU A 219 -17.51 7.50 -2.44
C LEU A 219 -17.42 6.63 -3.70
N THR A 220 -17.82 7.17 -4.86
CA THR A 220 -17.76 6.46 -6.14
C THR A 220 -16.31 6.12 -6.53
N GLN A 221 -15.40 7.07 -6.33
CA GLN A 221 -13.98 6.88 -6.58
C GLN A 221 -13.37 5.86 -5.61
N LEU A 222 -13.72 5.92 -4.33
CA LEU A 222 -13.29 4.97 -3.30
C LEU A 222 -13.77 3.54 -3.63
N HIS A 223 -15.03 3.37 -4.03
CA HIS A 223 -15.57 2.08 -4.47
C HIS A 223 -14.81 1.51 -5.68
N THR A 224 -14.37 2.38 -6.59
CA THR A 224 -13.61 1.99 -7.79
C THR A 224 -12.19 1.56 -7.45
N LEU A 225 -11.60 2.19 -6.42
CA LEU A 225 -10.24 1.93 -5.95
C LEU A 225 -10.15 0.64 -5.11
N LEU A 226 -11.18 0.36 -4.32
CA LEU A 226 -11.26 -0.85 -3.50
C LEU A 226 -11.54 -2.09 -4.35
N PRO A 227 -11.15 -3.30 -3.87
CA PRO A 227 -11.32 -4.53 -4.63
C PRO A 227 -12.78 -5.05 -4.69
N ILE A 228 -13.78 -4.18 -4.72
CA ILE A 228 -15.20 -4.52 -4.70
C ILE A 228 -15.66 -4.98 -6.11
N PRO A 229 -16.40 -6.09 -6.24
CA PRO A 229 -16.98 -6.50 -7.51
C PRO A 229 -18.11 -5.55 -7.93
N VAL A 230 -18.08 -5.13 -9.20
CA VAL A 230 -19.14 -4.33 -9.81
C VAL A 230 -20.08 -5.25 -10.58
N LEU A 231 -21.38 -5.17 -10.28
CA LEU A 231 -22.39 -5.87 -11.05
C LEU A 231 -22.50 -5.23 -12.45
N LYS A 232 -22.39 -6.04 -13.49
CA LYS A 232 -22.60 -5.59 -14.87
C LYS A 232 -24.06 -5.79 -15.23
N ALA A 233 -24.72 -4.71 -15.66
CA ALA A 233 -26.09 -4.78 -16.14
C ALA A 233 -26.18 -5.79 -17.30
N ARG A 234 -27.17 -6.68 -17.22
CA ARG A 234 -27.48 -7.63 -18.28
C ARG A 234 -28.78 -7.17 -18.97
N PRO A 235 -28.97 -7.48 -20.27
CA PRO A 235 -30.23 -7.18 -20.94
C PRO A 235 -31.41 -7.74 -20.13
N GLY A 236 -32.38 -6.88 -19.78
CA GLY A 236 -33.54 -7.26 -18.97
C GLY A 236 -33.35 -7.20 -17.44
N VAL A 237 -32.17 -6.83 -16.94
CA VAL A 237 -31.91 -6.65 -15.50
C VAL A 237 -31.41 -5.23 -15.24
N SER A 238 -32.21 -4.42 -14.57
CA SER A 238 -31.80 -3.11 -14.06
C SER A 238 -31.09 -3.27 -12.72
N ILE A 239 -29.95 -2.62 -12.56
CA ILE A 239 -29.25 -2.51 -11.29
C ILE A 239 -29.71 -1.21 -10.65
N ALA A 240 -30.25 -1.28 -9.44
CA ALA A 240 -30.62 -0.09 -8.69
C ALA A 240 -29.37 0.74 -8.39
N ALA A 241 -29.49 2.07 -8.49
CA ALA A 241 -28.44 2.97 -8.03
C ALA A 241 -28.25 2.80 -6.51
N PRO A 242 -27.03 2.98 -5.98
CA PRO A 242 -26.80 2.97 -4.54
C PRO A 242 -27.65 4.06 -3.87
N THR A 243 -28.53 3.66 -2.95
CA THR A 243 -29.38 4.59 -2.20
C THR A 243 -28.70 5.10 -0.92
N SER A 244 -27.68 4.37 -0.45
CA SER A 244 -26.92 4.67 0.78
C SER A 244 -25.41 4.70 0.49
N PRO A 245 -24.62 5.39 1.32
CA PRO A 245 -23.16 5.37 1.24
C PRO A 245 -22.53 4.06 1.73
N GLU A 246 -23.35 3.14 2.26
CA GLU A 246 -22.92 1.87 2.83
C GLU A 246 -22.72 0.81 1.75
N LEU A 247 -21.84 -0.15 2.02
CA LEU A 247 -21.71 -1.35 1.23
C LEU A 247 -22.84 -2.33 1.56
N SER A 248 -23.36 -2.97 0.52
CA SER A 248 -24.19 -4.15 0.69
C SER A 248 -23.37 -5.29 1.33
N GLN A 249 -24.03 -6.16 2.10
CA GLN A 249 -23.40 -7.32 2.75
C GLN A 249 -22.53 -8.14 1.78
N TRP A 250 -23.01 -8.43 0.58
CA TRP A 250 -22.24 -9.17 -0.42
C TRP A 250 -21.00 -8.42 -0.94
N GLN A 251 -21.03 -7.09 -0.98
CA GLN A 251 -19.88 -6.25 -1.37
C GLN A 251 -18.84 -6.26 -0.25
N LEU A 252 -19.30 -6.16 1.00
CA LEU A 252 -18.46 -6.24 2.18
C LEU A 252 -17.77 -7.62 2.26
N ASP A 253 -18.53 -8.71 2.08
CA ASP A 253 -17.94 -10.04 2.05
C ASP A 253 -16.93 -10.21 0.90
N ALA A 254 -17.22 -9.63 -0.28
CA ALA A 254 -16.31 -9.72 -1.42
C ALA A 254 -15.03 -8.92 -1.19
N LEU A 255 -15.13 -7.76 -0.54
CA LEU A 255 -13.98 -6.99 -0.06
C LEU A 255 -13.17 -7.83 0.92
N THR A 256 -13.79 -8.39 1.96
CA THR A 256 -13.12 -9.23 2.96
C THR A 256 -12.43 -10.43 2.34
N ARG A 257 -13.10 -11.14 1.41
CA ARG A 257 -12.50 -12.25 0.66
C ARG A 257 -11.26 -11.80 -0.13
N ALA A 258 -11.35 -10.68 -0.83
CA ALA A 258 -10.20 -10.15 -1.58
C ALA A 258 -9.02 -9.81 -0.65
N ARG A 259 -9.29 -9.24 0.53
CA ARG A 259 -8.26 -8.92 1.52
C ARG A 259 -7.63 -10.19 2.11
N VAL A 260 -8.44 -11.17 2.52
CA VAL A 260 -7.96 -12.47 3.03
C VAL A 260 -7.05 -13.14 2.03
N THR A 261 -7.47 -13.25 0.76
CA THR A 261 -6.64 -13.86 -0.29
C THR A 261 -5.32 -13.11 -0.45
N GLN A 262 -5.35 -11.78 -0.51
CA GLN A 262 -4.12 -11.00 -0.67
C GLN A 262 -3.18 -11.15 0.54
N TYR A 263 -3.69 -11.11 1.76
CA TYR A 263 -2.86 -11.31 2.96
C TYR A 263 -2.32 -12.71 3.07
N TYR A 264 -3.12 -13.73 2.77
CA TYR A 264 -2.68 -15.11 2.77
C TYR A 264 -1.52 -15.32 1.80
N ASP A 265 -1.65 -14.84 0.55
CA ASP A 265 -0.61 -14.93 -0.47
C ASP A 265 0.64 -14.14 -0.08
N THR A 266 0.47 -12.88 0.35
CA THR A 266 1.60 -12.01 0.70
C THR A 266 2.35 -12.53 1.93
N THR A 267 1.64 -13.06 2.92
CA THR A 267 2.24 -13.68 4.11
C THR A 267 3.01 -14.93 3.72
N THR A 268 2.46 -15.77 2.84
CA THR A 268 3.15 -16.96 2.31
C THR A 268 4.47 -16.57 1.64
N THR A 269 4.45 -15.58 0.74
CA THR A 269 5.66 -15.08 0.08
C THR A 269 6.65 -14.48 1.08
N THR A 270 6.18 -13.70 2.07
CA THR A 270 7.04 -13.08 3.09
C THR A 270 7.72 -14.13 3.96
N LEU A 271 7.00 -15.15 4.40
CA LEU A 271 7.56 -16.26 5.17
C LEU A 271 8.53 -17.10 4.33
N GLN A 272 8.27 -17.32 3.04
CA GLN A 272 9.22 -17.98 2.15
C GLN A 272 10.52 -17.17 2.00
N SER A 273 10.42 -15.86 1.77
CA SER A 273 11.59 -14.99 1.67
C SER A 273 12.38 -14.91 2.99
N LEU A 274 11.69 -14.90 4.13
CA LEU A 274 12.33 -15.02 5.44
C LEU A 274 13.09 -16.34 5.57
N HIS A 275 12.51 -17.47 5.13
CA HIS A 275 13.12 -18.79 5.23
C HIS A 275 14.39 -18.86 4.38
N GLU A 276 14.33 -18.36 3.15
CA GLU A 276 15.49 -18.24 2.24
C GLU A 276 16.58 -17.35 2.85
N LEU A 277 16.21 -16.17 3.38
CA LEU A 277 17.15 -15.24 4.00
C LEU A 277 17.89 -15.87 5.19
N VAL A 278 17.15 -16.59 6.05
CA VAL A 278 17.73 -17.30 7.19
C VAL A 278 18.64 -18.46 6.75
N GLY A 279 18.26 -19.17 5.69
CA GLY A 279 19.05 -20.28 5.15
C GLY A 279 20.34 -19.85 4.48
N GLU A 280 20.32 -18.74 3.72
CA GLU A 280 21.49 -18.23 3.00
C GLU A 280 22.49 -17.51 3.92
N ILE A 281 22.01 -16.76 4.90
CA ILE A 281 22.87 -15.99 5.81
C ILE A 281 23.13 -16.81 7.08
N SER A 282 24.10 -17.71 7.01
CA SER A 282 24.46 -18.66 8.07
C SER A 282 24.84 -18.04 9.43
N ASN A 283 25.22 -16.76 9.44
CA ASN A 283 25.55 -15.99 10.65
C ASN A 283 24.40 -15.08 11.13
N MET A 284 23.17 -15.31 10.68
CA MET A 284 22.03 -14.50 11.11
C MET A 284 21.59 -14.79 12.53
N VAL A 285 21.68 -13.77 13.39
CA VAL A 285 21.18 -13.81 14.76
C VAL A 285 19.72 -13.39 14.76
N VAL A 286 18.83 -14.38 14.79
CA VAL A 286 17.39 -14.16 14.98
C VAL A 286 17.14 -13.90 16.47
N SER A 287 16.58 -12.74 16.81
CA SER A 287 16.20 -12.44 18.21
C SER A 287 14.99 -13.28 18.62
N ASP A 288 14.83 -13.51 19.93
CA ASP A 288 13.66 -14.24 20.45
C ASP A 288 12.34 -13.52 20.09
N GLU A 289 12.35 -12.20 19.95
CA GLU A 289 11.21 -11.39 19.48
C GLU A 289 10.83 -11.70 18.02
N VAL A 290 11.81 -11.66 17.10
CA VAL A 290 11.57 -11.99 15.69
C VAL A 290 11.12 -13.44 15.55
N GLY A 291 11.75 -14.37 16.29
CA GLY A 291 11.33 -15.76 16.34
C GLY A 291 9.88 -15.93 16.81
N GLY A 292 9.48 -15.18 17.84
CA GLY A 292 8.11 -15.14 18.34
C GLY A 292 7.09 -14.65 17.30
N TRP A 293 7.40 -13.56 16.59
CA TRP A 293 6.55 -13.07 15.50
C TRP A 293 6.44 -14.05 14.35
N VAL A 294 7.53 -14.70 13.94
CA VAL A 294 7.50 -15.73 12.90
C VAL A 294 6.64 -16.91 13.33
N TRP A 295 6.81 -17.39 14.57
CA TRP A 295 6.01 -18.50 15.10
C TRP A 295 4.52 -18.16 15.09
N GLN A 296 4.16 -17.02 15.68
CA GLN A 296 2.77 -16.57 15.72
C GLN A 296 2.21 -16.32 14.31
N SER A 297 3.03 -15.80 13.39
CA SER A 297 2.61 -15.60 12.00
C SER A 297 2.24 -16.91 11.32
N VAL A 298 3.04 -17.98 11.51
CA VAL A 298 2.76 -19.30 10.96
C VAL A 298 1.50 -19.91 11.58
N GLU A 299 1.35 -19.84 12.90
CA GLU A 299 0.18 -20.36 13.62
C GLU A 299 -1.12 -19.70 13.12
N GLU A 300 -1.12 -18.38 13.03
CA GLU A 300 -2.26 -17.59 12.54
C GLU A 300 -2.49 -17.81 11.03
N TRP A 301 -1.43 -18.02 10.23
CA TRP A 301 -1.56 -18.34 8.81
C TRP A 301 -2.24 -19.70 8.58
N VAL A 302 -1.88 -20.72 9.36
CA VAL A 302 -2.54 -22.04 9.33
C VAL A 302 -4.01 -21.91 9.74
N ALA A 303 -4.29 -21.22 10.85
CA ALA A 303 -5.66 -20.97 11.31
C ALA A 303 -6.51 -20.20 10.29
N CYS A 304 -5.90 -19.25 9.56
CA CYS A 304 -6.57 -18.55 8.46
C CYS A 304 -6.97 -19.50 7.33
N GLY A 305 -6.09 -20.44 6.97
CA GLY A 305 -6.37 -21.46 5.96
C GLY A 305 -7.56 -22.34 6.33
N GLU A 306 -7.58 -22.87 7.56
CA GLU A 306 -8.68 -23.69 8.10
C GLU A 306 -10.00 -22.91 8.15
N ALA A 307 -10.00 -21.69 8.70
CA ALA A 307 -11.18 -20.83 8.77
C ALA A 307 -11.74 -20.48 7.38
N THR A 308 -10.86 -20.30 6.38
CA THR A 308 -11.27 -20.04 4.99
C THR A 308 -11.95 -21.26 4.37
N GLN A 309 -11.46 -22.47 4.62
CA GLN A 309 -12.07 -23.71 4.14
C GLN A 309 -13.45 -23.97 4.74
N GLU A 310 -13.63 -23.63 6.01
CA GLU A 310 -14.91 -23.75 6.72
C GLU A 310 -15.90 -22.62 6.42
N GLY A 311 -15.49 -21.61 5.64
CA GLY A 311 -16.31 -20.45 5.30
C GLY A 311 -16.48 -19.44 6.43
N ARG A 312 -15.69 -19.51 7.51
CA ARG A 312 -15.67 -18.55 8.63
C ARG A 312 -14.89 -17.29 8.24
N LEU A 313 -15.45 -16.51 7.32
CA LEU A 313 -14.75 -15.39 6.66
C LEU A 313 -14.23 -14.31 7.63
N LEU A 314 -15.01 -13.93 8.64
CA LEU A 314 -14.61 -12.89 9.59
C LEU A 314 -13.41 -13.35 10.43
N GLU A 315 -13.41 -14.61 10.86
CA GLU A 315 -12.30 -15.19 11.61
C GLU A 315 -11.06 -15.35 10.73
N ALA A 316 -11.23 -15.83 9.50
CA ALA A 316 -10.15 -15.88 8.51
C ALA A 316 -9.52 -14.51 8.29
N SER A 317 -10.34 -13.45 8.17
CA SER A 317 -9.86 -12.06 8.07
C SER A 317 -9.00 -11.64 9.26
N ARG A 318 -9.42 -11.99 10.48
CA ARG A 318 -8.66 -11.70 11.70
C ARG A 318 -7.32 -12.44 11.70
N TYR A 319 -7.35 -13.76 11.51
CA TYR A 319 -6.14 -14.61 11.50
C TYR A 319 -5.14 -14.16 10.44
N CYS A 320 -5.59 -13.95 9.20
CA CYS A 320 -4.71 -13.49 8.11
C CYS A 320 -4.16 -12.08 8.34
N THR A 321 -4.91 -11.18 8.97
CA THR A 321 -4.43 -9.83 9.29
C THR A 321 -3.30 -9.91 10.32
N THR A 322 -3.48 -10.67 11.40
CA THR A 322 -2.44 -10.89 12.41
C THR A 322 -1.21 -11.59 11.82
N ALA A 323 -1.43 -12.63 11.01
CA ALA A 323 -0.36 -13.37 10.35
C ALA A 323 0.50 -12.47 9.47
N HIS A 324 -0.16 -11.61 8.68
CA HIS A 324 0.49 -10.65 7.80
C HIS A 324 1.29 -9.62 8.60
N ALA A 325 0.68 -9.00 9.61
CA ALA A 325 1.35 -7.99 10.45
C ALA A 325 2.61 -8.56 11.12
N ASN A 326 2.53 -9.77 11.69
CA ASN A 326 3.66 -10.42 12.33
C ASN A 326 4.76 -10.81 11.32
N ALA A 327 4.40 -11.32 10.14
CA ALA A 327 5.38 -11.63 9.09
C ALA A 327 6.13 -10.38 8.61
N GLN A 328 5.40 -9.28 8.39
CA GLN A 328 5.97 -8.00 7.98
C GLN A 328 6.88 -7.42 9.09
N ALA A 329 6.43 -7.45 10.35
CA ALA A 329 7.22 -7.00 11.49
C ALA A 329 8.54 -7.79 11.62
N ALA A 330 8.49 -9.11 11.45
CA ALA A 330 9.67 -9.97 11.45
C ALA A 330 10.62 -9.68 10.29
N PHE A 331 10.12 -9.57 9.06
CA PHE A 331 10.93 -9.34 7.86
C PHE A 331 11.63 -7.98 7.85
N PHE A 332 10.94 -6.93 8.29
CA PHE A 332 11.49 -5.57 8.35
C PHE A 332 12.16 -5.23 9.69
N HIS A 333 12.32 -6.20 10.59
CA HIS A 333 12.97 -5.94 11.87
C HIS A 333 14.44 -5.48 11.67
N PRO A 334 14.92 -4.42 12.36
CA PRO A 334 16.26 -3.89 12.16
C PRO A 334 17.40 -4.92 12.29
N SER A 335 17.25 -5.92 13.16
CA SER A 335 18.26 -6.98 13.33
C SER A 335 18.41 -7.89 12.10
N MET A 336 17.33 -8.06 11.32
CA MET A 336 17.34 -8.87 10.09
C MET A 336 18.01 -8.10 8.94
N LEU A 337 17.88 -6.77 8.94
CA LEU A 337 18.48 -5.91 7.92
C LEU A 337 19.97 -5.60 8.19
N ALA A 338 20.41 -5.62 9.45
CA ALA A 338 21.75 -5.20 9.86
C ALA A 338 22.89 -6.04 9.26
N LEU A 339 22.65 -7.32 8.94
CA LEU A 339 23.68 -8.21 8.38
C LEU A 339 23.89 -8.06 6.88
N LEU A 340 22.98 -7.39 6.17
CA LEU A 340 23.20 -6.97 4.79
C LEU A 340 24.33 -5.93 4.69
N TYR A 341 24.59 -5.18 5.77
CA TYR A 341 25.53 -4.06 5.76
C TYR A 341 26.99 -4.43 6.02
N PHE A 342 27.29 -5.64 6.51
CA PHE A 342 28.68 -6.08 6.70
C PHE A 342 28.86 -7.59 6.43
N PRO A 343 28.81 -8.03 5.16
CA PRO A 343 29.11 -9.41 4.78
C PRO A 343 30.52 -9.82 5.22
N ASP A 344 30.71 -11.08 5.61
CA ASP A 344 32.02 -11.58 6.04
C ASP A 344 33.12 -11.39 4.98
N ASN A 345 32.76 -11.41 3.69
CA ASN A 345 33.69 -11.12 2.60
C ASN A 345 34.28 -9.70 2.68
N GLN A 346 33.48 -8.72 3.08
CA GLN A 346 33.95 -7.34 3.27
C GLN A 346 34.81 -7.21 4.54
N LYS A 347 34.51 -7.99 5.58
CA LYS A 347 35.40 -8.14 6.74
C LYS A 347 36.76 -8.67 6.29
N TYR A 348 36.84 -9.78 5.57
CA TYR A 348 38.13 -10.29 5.11
C TYR A 348 38.87 -9.31 4.18
N ALA A 349 38.17 -8.57 3.33
CA ALA A 349 38.78 -7.54 2.49
C ALA A 349 39.41 -6.39 3.29
N ILE A 350 38.89 -6.05 4.47
CA ILE A 350 39.44 -5.02 5.36
C ILE A 350 40.55 -5.60 6.25
N TYR A 351 40.32 -6.76 6.86
CA TYR A 351 41.22 -7.34 7.85
C TYR A 351 42.44 -8.02 7.22
N VAL A 352 42.32 -8.63 6.04
CA VAL A 352 43.46 -9.34 5.41
C VAL A 352 44.62 -8.37 5.09
N PRO A 353 44.44 -7.23 4.41
CA PRO A 353 45.55 -6.30 4.15
C PRO A 353 46.19 -5.72 5.41
N LEU A 354 45.41 -5.54 6.49
CA LEU A 354 45.89 -4.97 7.75
C LEU A 354 46.68 -5.99 8.59
N PHE A 355 46.19 -7.22 8.67
CA PHE A 355 46.76 -8.24 9.56
C PHE A 355 47.75 -9.19 8.87
N LEU A 356 47.66 -9.41 7.56
CA LEU A 356 48.55 -10.32 6.84
C LEU A 356 50.03 -9.89 6.91
N PRO A 357 50.40 -8.61 6.72
CA PRO A 357 51.79 -8.17 6.81
C PRO A 357 52.39 -8.34 8.21
N VAL A 358 51.57 -8.25 9.26
CA VAL A 358 51.99 -8.44 10.65
C VAL A 358 52.05 -9.92 11.00
N SER A 359 51.11 -10.72 10.49
CA SER A 359 51.00 -12.15 10.81
C SER A 359 52.15 -12.98 10.24
N ILE A 360 52.63 -12.64 9.04
CA ILE A 360 53.72 -13.39 8.37
C ILE A 360 55.03 -13.38 9.19
N PRO A 361 55.57 -12.22 9.61
CA PRO A 361 56.76 -12.15 10.46
C PRO A 361 56.60 -12.90 11.78
N VAL A 362 55.45 -12.75 12.45
CA VAL A 362 55.18 -13.42 13.73
C VAL A 362 55.25 -14.95 13.58
N LEU A 363 54.61 -15.51 12.54
CA LEU A 363 54.65 -16.95 12.27
C LEU A 363 56.06 -17.45 11.95
N LEU A 364 56.85 -16.68 11.20
CA LEU A 364 58.26 -17.00 10.90
C LEU A 364 59.12 -17.00 12.18
N SER A 365 58.94 -16.00 13.04
CA SER A 365 59.62 -15.91 14.33
C SER A 365 59.28 -17.09 15.24
N PHE A 366 58.00 -17.49 15.32
CA PHE A 366 57.59 -18.68 16.08
C PHE A 366 58.22 -19.96 15.52
N LYS A 367 58.22 -20.16 14.20
CA LYS A 367 58.85 -21.34 13.57
C LYS A 367 60.35 -21.42 13.89
N MET A 368 61.04 -20.28 13.87
CA MET A 368 62.45 -20.20 14.24
C MET A 368 62.66 -20.55 15.73
N LEU A 369 61.82 -20.03 16.62
CA LEU A 369 61.86 -20.31 18.05
C LEU A 369 61.66 -21.81 18.34
N PHE A 370 60.69 -22.45 17.67
CA PHE A 370 60.44 -23.89 17.79
C PHE A 370 61.59 -24.73 17.26
N SER A 371 62.21 -24.33 16.15
CA SER A 371 63.41 -24.99 15.61
C SER A 371 64.57 -24.93 16.61
N LEU A 372 64.78 -23.76 17.23
CA LEU A 372 65.77 -23.56 18.29
C LEU A 372 65.46 -24.38 19.54
N ALA A 373 64.21 -24.39 20.03
CA ALA A 373 63.83 -25.21 21.18
C ALA A 373 64.08 -26.71 20.89
N LYS A 374 63.74 -27.19 19.69
CA LYS A 374 63.98 -28.58 19.27
C LYS A 374 65.47 -28.91 19.15
N SER A 375 66.31 -27.97 18.73
CA SER A 375 67.76 -28.17 18.66
C SER A 375 68.41 -28.13 20.05
N TYR A 376 67.88 -27.33 20.98
CA TYR A 376 68.29 -27.33 22.39
C TYR A 376 67.90 -28.62 23.12
N LEU A 377 66.70 -29.17 22.89
CA LEU A 377 66.31 -30.48 23.44
C LEU A 377 67.06 -31.68 22.82
N LYS A 378 67.69 -31.51 21.65
CA LYS A 378 68.43 -32.57 20.94
C LYS A 378 69.95 -32.59 21.22
N LYS A 379 70.49 -31.72 22.07
CA LYS A 379 71.90 -31.84 22.50
C LYS A 379 72.02 -33.00 23.52
N PRO A 380 72.72 -34.12 23.20
CA PRO A 380 73.12 -35.06 24.23
C PRO A 380 74.20 -34.40 25.11
N LYS A 381 74.17 -34.71 26.41
CA LYS A 381 75.29 -34.42 27.33
C LYS A 381 76.59 -34.86 26.64
N ARG A 382 77.53 -33.93 26.45
CA ARG A 382 78.95 -34.27 26.27
C ARG A 382 79.56 -34.32 27.67
N ASP A 383 80.36 -35.37 27.86
CA ASP A 383 81.06 -35.77 29.09
C ASP A 383 81.72 -34.62 29.87
#